data_AF-A0A355FBW2-F1
#
_entry.id   AF-A0A355FBW2-F1
#
_cell.length_a   1.000
_cell.length_b   1.000
_cell.length_c   1.000
_cell.angle_alpha   90.00
_cell.angle_beta   90.00
_cell.angle_gamma   90.00
#
_symmetry.space_group_name_H-M   'P 1'
#
loop_
_entity.id
_entity.type
_entity.pdbx_description
1 polymer ?
#
loop_
_entity_poly.entity_id
_entity_poly.type
_entity_poly.pdbx_seq_one_letter_code
_entity_poly.pdbx_strand_id
1 'polypeptide(L)'
;MVPAAFVLLDAFPLTANGKVDRRRLPAPEETGDRGRPAVAARNATEATLLEIWKSLLGVERIGIDDDFFALGGHSLLATQAVSRVRTAFGRELPLRTFFESPTVAQLAAWIGREEAGGDIGETGSMGPIRPVPREGHLPLSFAQERLWFLQRLAARSLAYNESAAFRLEGRLDAAAFRGSLDELLRRHESLRTTFPEVDGRAVQAIQAAVPFEIPAVDLSGLPLDRRDGEARRLARAQALRPFDLARGPLVRGLLVRLGAEDHAVLFSFHHIVFDGWSIGLFVGELSALYAARLAGRPSLLPPLEVQYADFAAWQRHRLQGETLAQLVAWWREQLAGVAVLDLPTDRPRPALPQAVAGQRALVLSPALTRALHELGRSRGSTLFMTLLAAFQALLRRTTGQDDIAAGTPIAGRNRTEIEPLIGFFINMLVLRTRLAGDPRFADLLEAVRQTALGAYAHQDLPF
;
A
#
# COMPACT_ATOMS: atom_id res chain seq x y z
N MET A 1 0.05 -19.27 24.99
CA MET A 1 0.94 -18.15 25.40
C MET A 1 2.27 -18.77 25.78
N VAL A 2 3.33 -18.46 25.03
CA VAL A 2 4.69 -18.95 25.34
C VAL A 2 5.44 -17.79 26.01
N PRO A 3 6.02 -17.98 27.21
CA PRO A 3 6.84 -16.96 27.88
C PRO A 3 8.02 -16.49 27.02
N ALA A 4 8.39 -15.22 27.15
CA ALA A 4 9.49 -14.62 26.39
C ALA A 4 10.90 -15.09 26.83
N ALA A 5 10.99 -15.74 27.99
CA ALA A 5 12.20 -16.34 28.52
C ALA A 5 11.83 -17.47 29.50
N PHE A 6 12.69 -18.48 29.59
CA PHE A 6 12.60 -19.56 30.58
C PHE A 6 13.85 -19.50 31.45
N VAL A 7 13.67 -19.41 32.77
CA VAL A 7 14.78 -19.40 33.73
C VAL A 7 14.68 -20.66 34.56
N LEU A 8 15.68 -21.53 34.47
CA LEU A 8 15.76 -22.74 35.29
C LEU A 8 16.10 -22.34 36.73
N LEU A 9 15.35 -22.87 37.69
CA LEU A 9 15.57 -22.67 39.11
C LEU A 9 15.56 -24.02 39.82
N ASP A 10 16.50 -24.23 40.73
CA ASP A 10 16.51 -25.43 41.58
C ASP A 10 15.34 -25.42 42.59
N ALA A 11 14.94 -24.23 43.07
CA ALA A 11 13.77 -24.03 43.92
C ALA A 11 13.24 -22.59 43.83
N PHE A 12 11.93 -22.42 44.06
CA PHE A 12 11.34 -21.07 44.15
C PHE A 12 11.74 -20.38 45.46
N PRO A 13 12.26 -19.14 45.43
CA PRO A 13 12.48 -18.38 46.65
C PRO A 13 11.13 -18.05 47.30
N LEU A 14 10.98 -18.35 48.58
CA LEU A 14 9.76 -18.08 49.34
C LEU A 14 9.97 -16.93 50.34
N THR A 15 8.91 -16.17 50.57
CA THR A 15 8.78 -15.22 51.68
C THR A 15 8.59 -15.97 53.00
N ALA A 16 8.74 -15.29 54.13
CA ALA A 16 8.49 -15.87 55.47
C ALA A 16 7.08 -16.47 55.64
N ASN A 17 6.12 -16.07 54.80
CA ASN A 17 4.74 -16.57 54.81
C ASN A 17 4.49 -17.68 53.77
N GLY A 18 5.54 -18.29 53.21
CA GLY A 18 5.43 -19.43 52.28
C GLY A 18 4.98 -19.08 50.85
N LYS A 19 4.85 -17.79 50.49
CA LYS A 19 4.52 -17.34 49.13
C LYS A 19 5.79 -17.08 48.32
N VAL A 20 5.76 -17.30 47.00
CA VAL A 20 6.89 -17.00 46.10
C VAL A 20 7.30 -15.53 46.19
N ASP A 21 8.56 -15.29 46.52
CA ASP A 21 9.16 -13.96 46.59
C ASP A 21 9.62 -13.52 45.19
N ARG A 22 8.73 -12.79 44.50
CA ARG A 22 8.98 -12.31 43.14
C ARG A 22 10.18 -11.38 43.01
N ARG A 23 10.60 -10.71 44.09
CA ARG A 23 11.76 -9.78 44.06
C ARG A 23 13.09 -10.51 44.07
N ARG A 24 13.09 -11.77 44.49
CA ARG A 24 14.28 -12.63 44.57
C ARG A 24 14.40 -13.59 43.39
N LEU A 25 13.46 -13.56 42.44
CA LEU A 25 13.60 -14.30 41.20
C LEU A 25 14.73 -13.67 40.38
N PRO A 26 15.68 -14.46 39.86
CA PRO A 26 16.71 -13.95 38.96
C PRO A 26 16.06 -13.33 37.74
N ALA A 27 16.67 -12.23 37.26
CA ALA A 27 16.26 -11.62 36.01
C ALA A 27 16.47 -12.64 34.89
N PRO A 28 15.52 -12.79 33.94
CA PRO A 28 15.77 -13.58 32.74
C PRO A 28 16.96 -12.97 32.02
N GLU A 29 17.99 -13.77 31.74
CA GLU A 29 18.96 -13.41 30.71
C GLU A 29 18.18 -13.21 29.40
N GLU A 30 18.62 -12.29 28.54
CA GLU A 30 17.97 -12.00 27.25
C GLU A 30 18.14 -13.19 26.27
N THR A 31 17.57 -14.33 26.60
CA THR A 31 17.49 -15.55 25.81
C THR A 31 16.04 -15.83 25.46
N GLY A 32 15.34 -14.79 25.01
CA GLY A 32 14.24 -15.00 24.07
C GLY A 32 14.81 -15.47 22.73
N ASP A 33 13.97 -16.04 21.87
CA ASP A 33 14.26 -16.60 20.53
C ASP A 33 15.00 -15.67 19.52
N ARG A 34 15.56 -14.54 20.00
CA ARG A 34 16.61 -13.71 19.39
C ARG A 34 18.03 -14.31 19.54
N GLY A 35 18.14 -15.51 20.13
CA GLY A 35 19.41 -16.17 20.50
C GLY A 35 20.08 -17.02 19.40
N ARG A 36 19.49 -17.17 18.21
CA ARG A 36 20.26 -17.67 17.07
C ARG A 36 21.15 -16.52 16.56
N PRO A 37 22.49 -16.69 16.49
CA PRO A 37 23.30 -15.71 15.78
C PRO A 37 22.78 -15.61 14.35
N ALA A 38 22.42 -14.40 13.93
CA ALA A 38 22.04 -14.12 12.56
C ALA A 38 23.17 -14.63 11.66
N VAL A 39 22.87 -15.63 10.82
CA VAL A 39 23.86 -16.22 9.93
C VAL A 39 24.30 -15.12 8.96
N ALA A 40 25.58 -14.76 9.01
CA ALA A 40 26.13 -13.68 8.20
C ALA A 40 26.15 -14.06 6.71
N ALA A 41 26.21 -13.04 5.84
CA ALA A 41 26.41 -13.24 4.42
C ALA A 41 27.69 -14.04 4.14
N ARG A 42 27.58 -15.05 3.28
CA ARG A 42 28.70 -15.91 2.86
C ARG A 42 29.36 -15.41 1.59
N ASN A 43 28.68 -14.56 0.82
CA ASN A 43 29.15 -14.00 -0.45
C ASN A 43 28.55 -12.60 -0.69
N ALA A 44 29.04 -11.92 -1.74
CA ALA A 44 28.61 -10.56 -2.08
C ALA A 44 27.11 -10.48 -2.46
N THR A 45 26.57 -11.50 -3.13
CA THR A 45 25.15 -11.56 -3.49
C THR A 45 24.26 -11.58 -2.24
N GLU A 46 24.59 -12.44 -1.27
CA GLU A 46 23.88 -12.51 0.02
C GLU A 46 24.00 -11.20 0.80
N ALA A 47 25.16 -10.53 0.77
CA ALA A 47 25.36 -9.25 1.44
C ALA A 47 24.45 -8.16 0.86
N THR A 48 24.40 -8.03 -0.46
CA THR A 48 23.51 -7.08 -1.14
C THR A 48 22.04 -7.37 -0.85
N LEU A 49 21.62 -8.64 -0.91
CA LEU A 49 20.25 -9.05 -0.59
C LEU A 49 19.88 -8.77 0.87
N LEU A 50 20.80 -8.99 1.82
CA LEU A 50 20.62 -8.65 3.23
C LEU A 50 20.38 -7.16 3.44
N GLU A 51 21.11 -6.28 2.76
CA GLU A 51 20.89 -4.83 2.82
C GLU A 51 19.53 -4.43 2.24
N ILE A 52 19.09 -5.09 1.16
CA ILE A 52 17.72 -4.91 0.64
C ILE A 52 16.69 -5.31 1.71
N TRP A 53 16.87 -6.45 2.39
CA TRP A 53 15.94 -6.90 3.45
C TRP A 53 15.90 -5.92 4.62
N LYS A 54 17.06 -5.52 5.15
CA LYS A 54 17.16 -4.57 6.27
C LYS A 54 16.48 -3.24 5.94
N SER A 55 16.73 -2.71 4.74
CA SER A 55 16.15 -1.45 4.29
C SER A 55 14.62 -1.49 4.11
N LEU A 56 14.04 -2.66 3.87
CA LEU A 56 12.59 -2.84 3.69
C LEU A 56 11.88 -3.17 4.99
N LEU A 57 12.46 -4.06 5.80
CA LEU A 57 11.84 -4.58 7.02
C LEU A 57 12.09 -3.68 8.23
N GLY A 58 13.10 -2.80 8.17
CA GLY A 58 13.47 -1.94 9.30
C GLY A 58 14.02 -2.73 10.50
N VAL A 59 14.53 -3.94 10.26
CA VAL A 59 15.09 -4.82 11.28
C VAL A 59 16.62 -4.85 11.11
N GLU A 60 17.35 -4.50 12.17
CA GLU A 60 18.83 -4.40 12.11
C GLU A 60 19.53 -5.76 12.06
N ARG A 61 18.96 -6.78 12.74
CA ARG A 61 19.52 -8.13 12.82
C ARG A 61 18.69 -9.09 11.98
N ILE A 62 19.16 -9.34 10.77
CA ILE A 62 18.61 -10.32 9.82
C ILE A 62 19.74 -11.24 9.40
N GLY A 63 19.53 -12.55 9.50
CA GLY A 63 20.41 -13.59 8.98
C GLY A 63 19.99 -14.07 7.59
N ILE A 64 20.88 -14.76 6.89
CA ILE A 64 20.59 -15.21 5.51
C ILE A 64 19.48 -16.27 5.42
N ASP A 65 19.20 -16.97 6.52
CA ASP A 65 18.18 -18.02 6.61
C ASP A 65 16.86 -17.52 7.21
N ASP A 66 16.77 -16.23 7.56
CA ASP A 66 15.56 -15.65 8.11
C ASP A 66 14.51 -15.46 7.00
N ASP A 67 13.31 -15.94 7.27
CA ASP A 67 12.17 -15.84 6.36
C ASP A 67 11.65 -14.41 6.31
N PHE A 68 11.60 -13.83 5.10
CA PHE A 68 11.15 -12.46 4.87
C PHE A 68 9.77 -12.16 5.47
N PHE A 69 8.82 -13.10 5.35
CA PHE A 69 7.46 -12.93 5.83
C PHE A 69 7.35 -13.15 7.35
N ALA A 70 8.21 -13.98 7.92
CA ALA A 70 8.34 -14.13 9.38
C ALA A 70 8.87 -12.85 10.04
N LEU A 71 9.69 -12.08 9.34
CA LEU A 71 10.22 -10.79 9.80
C LEU A 71 9.25 -9.61 9.61
N GLY A 72 7.99 -9.87 9.24
CA GLY A 72 6.99 -8.83 9.01
C GLY A 72 6.86 -8.40 7.54
N GLY A 73 7.56 -9.07 6.63
CA GLY A 73 7.39 -8.91 5.19
C GLY A 73 5.95 -9.21 4.76
N HIS A 74 5.44 -8.42 3.82
CA HIS A 74 4.12 -8.62 3.19
C HIS A 74 4.23 -8.35 1.69
N SER A 75 3.16 -8.63 0.93
CA SER A 75 3.19 -8.57 -0.54
C SER A 75 3.73 -7.24 -1.10
N LEU A 76 3.43 -6.12 -0.44
CA LEU A 76 3.97 -4.81 -0.80
C LEU A 76 5.50 -4.74 -0.70
N LEU A 77 6.04 -5.13 0.46
CA LEU A 77 7.49 -5.17 0.68
C LEU A 77 8.15 -6.19 -0.25
N ALA A 78 7.48 -7.30 -0.56
CA ALA A 78 7.96 -8.29 -1.53
C ALA A 78 8.08 -7.69 -2.94
N THR A 79 7.08 -6.92 -3.39
CA THR A 79 7.14 -6.21 -4.68
C THR A 79 8.29 -5.19 -4.70
N GLN A 80 8.50 -4.44 -3.62
CA GLN A 80 9.66 -3.53 -3.52
C GLN A 80 10.99 -4.29 -3.52
N ALA A 81 11.05 -5.42 -2.81
CA ALA A 81 12.24 -6.26 -2.78
C ALA A 81 12.59 -6.77 -4.17
N VAL A 82 11.61 -7.31 -4.92
CA VAL A 82 11.78 -7.71 -6.32
C VAL A 82 12.32 -6.56 -7.17
N SER A 83 11.74 -5.37 -7.05
CA SER A 83 12.19 -4.19 -7.82
C SER A 83 13.64 -3.80 -7.47
N ARG A 84 14.02 -3.81 -6.19
CA ARG A 84 15.37 -3.49 -5.73
C ARG A 84 16.39 -4.56 -6.13
N VAL A 85 16.02 -5.84 -6.10
CA VAL A 85 16.84 -6.95 -6.60
C VAL A 85 17.10 -6.75 -8.09
N ARG A 86 16.06 -6.43 -8.88
CA ARG A 86 16.24 -6.12 -10.30
C ARG A 86 17.20 -4.95 -10.52
N THR A 87 17.06 -3.86 -9.77
CA THR A 87 17.99 -2.72 -9.88
C THR A 87 19.42 -3.10 -9.50
N ALA A 88 19.62 -3.90 -8.45
CA ALA A 88 20.94 -4.26 -7.95
C ALA A 88 21.68 -5.26 -8.86
N PHE A 89 20.95 -6.22 -9.44
CA PHE A 89 21.55 -7.33 -10.19
C PHE A 89 21.29 -7.27 -11.71
N GLY A 90 20.43 -6.36 -12.18
CA GLY A 90 20.03 -6.27 -13.59
C GLY A 90 19.21 -7.48 -14.07
N ARG A 91 18.58 -8.22 -13.16
CA ARG A 91 17.83 -9.46 -13.45
C ARG A 91 16.35 -9.32 -13.07
N GLU A 92 15.46 -9.78 -13.94
CA GLU A 92 14.05 -9.90 -13.57
C GLU A 92 13.87 -11.06 -12.58
N LEU A 93 13.29 -10.77 -11.41
CA LEU A 93 12.93 -11.76 -10.41
C LEU A 93 11.41 -11.93 -10.44
N PRO A 94 10.87 -13.06 -10.94
CA PRO A 94 9.43 -13.30 -10.88
C PRO A 94 8.97 -13.25 -9.43
N LEU A 95 7.88 -12.51 -9.15
CA LEU A 95 7.38 -12.38 -7.79
C LEU A 95 7.00 -13.74 -7.18
N ARG A 96 6.54 -14.70 -8.00
CA ARG A 96 6.32 -16.09 -7.56
C ARG A 96 7.60 -16.72 -6.97
N THR A 97 8.73 -16.57 -7.65
CA THR A 97 10.03 -17.08 -7.18
C THR A 97 10.40 -16.50 -5.82
N PHE A 98 10.12 -15.21 -5.59
CA PHE A 98 10.33 -14.58 -4.28
C PHE A 98 9.53 -15.26 -3.17
N PHE A 99 8.26 -15.60 -3.43
CA PHE A 99 7.42 -16.31 -2.46
C PHE A 99 7.87 -17.77 -2.24
N GLU A 100 8.44 -18.40 -3.25
CA GLU A 100 8.95 -19.77 -3.18
C GLU A 100 10.37 -19.85 -2.59
N SER A 101 11.10 -18.73 -2.56
CA SER A 101 12.45 -18.57 -2.01
C SER A 101 12.50 -17.41 -0.99
N PRO A 102 11.78 -17.49 0.14
CA PRO A 102 11.60 -16.37 1.07
C PRO A 102 12.84 -15.98 1.89
N THR A 103 13.95 -16.72 1.81
CA THR A 103 15.20 -16.39 2.51
C THR A 103 16.26 -15.84 1.57
N VAL A 104 17.18 -15.04 2.11
CA VAL A 104 18.32 -14.50 1.37
C VAL A 104 19.16 -15.62 0.76
N ALA A 105 19.42 -16.69 1.51
CA ALA A 105 20.19 -17.84 1.05
C ALA A 105 19.54 -18.55 -0.15
N GLN A 106 18.21 -18.73 -0.11
CA GLN A 106 17.46 -19.36 -1.20
C GLN A 106 17.46 -18.47 -2.45
N LEU A 107 17.25 -17.17 -2.28
CA LEU A 107 17.23 -16.22 -3.38
C LEU A 107 18.62 -16.05 -4.01
N ALA A 108 19.68 -15.98 -3.21
CA ALA A 108 21.06 -15.96 -3.70
C ALA A 108 21.39 -17.23 -4.53
N ALA A 109 20.93 -18.40 -4.08
CA ALA A 109 21.10 -19.64 -4.81
C ALA A 109 20.31 -19.66 -6.13
N TRP A 110 19.12 -19.03 -6.17
CA TRP A 110 18.37 -18.85 -7.42
C TRP A 110 19.12 -17.95 -8.40
N ILE A 111 19.61 -16.80 -7.94
CA ILE A 111 20.41 -15.87 -8.77
C ILE A 111 21.65 -16.58 -9.33
N GLY A 112 22.39 -17.33 -8.49
CA GLY A 112 23.60 -18.03 -8.94
C GLY A 112 23.34 -19.17 -9.95
N ARG A 113 22.16 -19.82 -9.91
CA ARG A 113 21.79 -20.84 -10.91
C ARG A 113 21.49 -20.23 -12.27
N GLU A 114 20.80 -19.09 -12.28
CA GLU A 114 20.53 -18.34 -13.51
C GLU A 114 21.83 -17.80 -14.14
N GLU A 115 22.81 -17.40 -13.32
CA GLU A 115 24.14 -16.98 -13.81
C GLU A 115 24.91 -18.12 -14.50
N ALA A 116 24.81 -19.35 -14.00
CA ALA A 116 25.46 -20.53 -14.58
C ALA A 116 24.70 -21.09 -15.80
N GLY A 117 23.40 -20.78 -15.94
CA GLY A 117 22.51 -21.32 -16.96
C GLY A 117 22.66 -20.71 -18.36
N GLY A 118 23.38 -19.59 -18.51
CA GLY A 118 23.76 -19.00 -19.81
C GLY A 118 22.63 -18.49 -20.72
N ASP A 119 21.37 -18.85 -20.45
CA ASP A 119 20.22 -18.51 -21.28
C ASP A 119 19.47 -17.34 -20.65
N ILE A 120 19.97 -16.14 -20.93
CA ILE A 120 19.19 -14.93 -20.67
C ILE A 120 18.13 -14.92 -21.75
N GLY A 121 16.99 -15.53 -21.47
CA GLY A 121 15.77 -15.08 -22.10
C GLY A 121 15.70 -13.58 -21.84
N GLU A 122 15.95 -12.77 -22.87
CA GLU A 122 15.47 -11.40 -22.95
C GLU A 122 13.93 -11.47 -22.95
N THR A 123 13.33 -11.95 -21.86
CA THR A 123 11.91 -11.76 -21.60
C THR A 123 11.72 -10.29 -21.27
N GLY A 124 11.68 -9.50 -22.33
CA GLY A 124 11.29 -8.09 -22.41
C GLY A 124 11.82 -7.23 -21.28
N SER A 125 13.10 -6.85 -21.34
CA SER A 125 13.63 -5.73 -20.55
C SER A 125 12.65 -4.56 -20.64
N MET A 126 11.94 -4.30 -19.53
CA MET A 126 11.02 -3.19 -19.43
C MET A 126 11.84 -1.91 -19.40
N GLY A 127 12.07 -1.33 -20.59
CA GLY A 127 12.83 -0.10 -20.76
C GLY A 127 12.47 0.96 -19.70
N PRO A 128 13.44 1.79 -19.29
CA PRO A 128 13.26 2.72 -18.19
C PRO A 128 12.11 3.68 -18.49
N ILE A 129 11.43 4.14 -17.44
CA ILE A 129 10.49 5.26 -17.57
C ILE A 129 11.34 6.50 -17.85
N ARG A 130 11.03 7.21 -18.94
CA ARG A 130 11.76 8.41 -19.35
C ARG A 130 10.83 9.62 -19.31
N PRO A 131 11.35 10.81 -18.98
CA PRO A 131 10.60 12.05 -19.13
C PRO A 131 10.05 12.24 -20.55
N VAL A 132 8.77 12.58 -20.66
CA VAL A 132 8.11 12.95 -21.93
C VAL A 132 7.95 14.47 -22.04
N PRO A 133 7.86 15.06 -23.24
CA PRO A 133 7.56 16.49 -23.39
C PRO A 133 6.26 16.87 -22.65
N ARG A 134 6.23 18.05 -22.01
CA ARG A 134 5.04 18.55 -21.29
C ARG A 134 4.09 19.31 -22.21
N GLU A 135 4.49 19.48 -23.47
CA GLU A 135 3.73 20.06 -24.55
C GLU A 135 2.77 19.03 -25.16
N GLY A 136 1.55 19.47 -25.47
CA GLY A 136 0.54 18.64 -26.13
C GLY A 136 -0.35 17.84 -25.17
N HIS A 137 -0.99 16.81 -25.71
CA HIS A 137 -1.98 16.01 -24.99
C HIS A 137 -1.33 14.81 -24.30
N LEU A 138 -1.05 14.95 -23.00
CA LEU A 138 -0.53 13.87 -22.17
C LEU A 138 -1.65 12.84 -21.90
N PRO A 139 -1.41 11.54 -22.13
CA PRO A 139 -2.43 10.51 -21.91
C PRO A 139 -2.65 10.27 -20.42
N LEU A 140 -3.87 9.86 -20.05
CA LEU A 140 -4.12 9.29 -18.71
C LEU A 140 -3.51 7.89 -18.62
N SER A 141 -3.08 7.48 -17.43
CA SER A 141 -2.87 6.06 -17.16
C SER A 141 -4.20 5.29 -17.31
N PHE A 142 -4.16 3.97 -17.46
CA PHE A 142 -5.42 3.19 -17.55
C PHE A 142 -6.25 3.34 -16.26
N ALA A 143 -5.58 3.39 -15.11
CA ALA A 143 -6.23 3.57 -13.81
C ALA A 143 -6.90 4.95 -13.69
N GLN A 144 -6.25 6.02 -14.17
CA GLN A 144 -6.84 7.35 -14.22
C GLN A 144 -8.02 7.40 -15.20
N GLU A 145 -7.90 6.80 -16.38
CA GLU A 145 -8.98 6.77 -17.39
C GLU A 145 -10.24 6.09 -16.84
N ARG A 146 -10.07 4.99 -16.10
CA ARG A 146 -11.17 4.32 -15.39
C ARG A 146 -11.88 5.27 -14.42
N LEU A 147 -11.14 5.98 -13.57
CA LEU A 147 -11.76 6.92 -12.61
C LEU A 147 -12.42 8.11 -13.31
N TRP A 148 -11.81 8.62 -14.38
CA TRP A 148 -12.40 9.68 -15.19
C TRP A 148 -13.73 9.23 -15.82
N PHE A 149 -13.77 8.03 -16.39
CA PHE A 149 -14.99 7.44 -16.94
C PHE A 149 -16.08 7.25 -15.87
N LEU A 150 -15.74 6.71 -14.71
CA LEU A 150 -16.68 6.56 -13.60
C LEU A 150 -17.22 7.90 -13.11
N GLN A 151 -16.38 8.94 -13.03
CA GLN A 151 -16.84 10.27 -12.70
C GLN A 151 -17.77 10.85 -13.77
N ARG A 152 -17.57 10.55 -15.06
CA ARG A 152 -18.52 10.97 -16.12
C ARG A 152 -19.87 10.32 -16.00
N LEU A 153 -19.94 9.03 -15.65
CA LEU A 153 -21.20 8.34 -15.42
C LEU A 153 -21.97 8.92 -14.23
N ALA A 154 -21.26 9.43 -13.23
CA ALA A 154 -21.84 10.02 -12.03
C ALA A 154 -21.09 11.29 -11.61
N ALA A 155 -21.33 12.42 -12.30
CA ALA A 155 -20.56 13.66 -12.15
C ALA A 155 -20.48 14.23 -10.72
N ARG A 156 -21.45 13.90 -9.86
CA ARG A 156 -21.50 14.31 -8.45
C ARG A 156 -21.14 13.20 -7.47
N SER A 157 -20.61 12.08 -7.97
CA SER A 157 -20.15 10.99 -7.12
C SER A 157 -19.06 11.46 -6.18
N LEU A 158 -19.13 10.95 -4.96
CA LEU A 158 -18.13 11.16 -3.91
C LEU A 158 -17.34 9.87 -3.64
N ALA A 159 -17.58 8.82 -4.42
CA ALA A 159 -17.02 7.48 -4.19
C ALA A 159 -15.48 7.44 -4.24
N TYR A 160 -14.86 8.43 -4.89
CA TYR A 160 -13.41 8.56 -5.04
C TYR A 160 -12.86 9.85 -4.43
N ASN A 161 -13.61 10.44 -3.49
CA ASN A 161 -13.06 11.46 -2.62
C ASN A 161 -12.27 10.77 -1.49
N GLU A 162 -10.97 11.03 -1.42
CA GLU A 162 -10.14 10.63 -0.30
C GLU A 162 -10.03 11.81 0.67
N SER A 163 -10.13 11.57 1.97
CA SER A 163 -10.02 12.64 2.97
C SER A 163 -9.32 12.16 4.23
N ALA A 164 -8.41 13.00 4.74
CA ALA A 164 -7.63 12.73 5.93
C ALA A 164 -7.64 13.96 6.85
N ALA A 165 -7.69 13.71 8.15
CA ALA A 165 -7.58 14.72 9.18
C ALA A 165 -6.38 14.39 10.06
N PHE A 166 -5.46 15.35 10.22
CA PHE A 166 -4.27 15.22 11.03
C PHE A 166 -4.36 16.19 12.21
N ARG A 167 -4.11 15.69 13.43
CA ARG A 167 -3.94 16.55 14.60
C ARG A 167 -2.48 16.98 14.68
N LEU A 168 -2.25 18.27 14.88
CA LEU A 168 -0.93 18.83 15.10
C LEU A 168 -0.88 19.40 16.52
N GLU A 169 -0.01 18.83 17.33
CA GLU A 169 0.25 19.27 18.71
C GLU A 169 1.53 20.11 18.75
N GLY A 170 1.51 21.19 19.52
CA GLY A 170 2.58 22.18 19.60
C GLY A 170 2.29 23.45 18.79
N ARG A 171 3.23 24.40 18.90
CA ARG A 171 3.16 25.68 18.19
C ARG A 171 3.34 25.47 16.68
N LEU A 172 2.42 26.02 15.90
CA LEU A 172 2.45 25.95 14.44
C LEU A 172 2.89 27.29 13.85
N ASP A 173 3.97 27.27 13.05
CA ASP A 173 4.28 28.38 12.15
C ASP A 173 3.46 28.22 10.87
N ALA A 174 2.36 28.97 10.77
CA ALA A 174 1.44 28.86 9.65
C ALA A 174 2.09 29.27 8.31
N ALA A 175 3.08 30.16 8.31
CA ALA A 175 3.75 30.62 7.10
C ALA A 175 4.71 29.54 6.59
N ALA A 176 5.50 28.94 7.49
CA ALA A 176 6.34 27.79 7.15
C ALA A 176 5.48 26.61 6.68
N PHE A 177 4.35 26.32 7.34
CA PHE A 177 3.46 25.24 6.94
C PHE A 177 2.88 25.44 5.53
N ARG A 178 2.40 26.65 5.21
CA ARG A 178 1.93 27.01 3.86
C ARG A 178 3.04 26.88 2.82
N GLY A 179 4.21 27.45 3.09
CA GLY A 179 5.34 27.37 2.17
C GLY A 179 5.84 25.94 1.93
N SER A 180 5.65 25.03 2.89
CA SER A 180 5.93 23.60 2.68
C SER A 180 4.93 22.92 1.76
N LEU A 181 3.65 23.31 1.83
CA LEU A 181 2.63 22.83 0.88
C LEU A 181 2.89 23.36 -0.53
N ASP A 182 3.27 24.63 -0.67
CA ASP A 182 3.63 25.23 -1.96
C ASP A 182 4.74 24.42 -2.65
N GLU A 183 5.80 24.09 -1.90
CA GLU A 183 6.91 23.30 -2.41
C GLU A 183 6.52 21.86 -2.73
N LEU A 184 5.65 21.24 -1.92
CA LEU A 184 5.16 19.89 -2.17
C LEU A 184 4.32 19.82 -3.46
N LEU A 185 3.41 20.78 -3.68
CA LEU A 185 2.60 20.86 -4.90
C LEU A 185 3.43 21.25 -6.13
N ARG A 186 4.47 22.08 -5.96
CA ARG A 186 5.43 22.37 -7.02
C ARG A 186 6.15 21.09 -7.46
N ARG A 187 6.61 20.30 -6.48
CA ARG A 187 7.41 19.07 -6.66
C ARG A 187 6.63 17.93 -7.31
N HIS A 188 5.35 17.73 -6.96
CA HIS A 188 4.53 16.64 -7.50
C HIS A 188 3.49 17.15 -8.51
N GLU A 189 3.74 16.91 -9.79
CA GLU A 189 2.84 17.34 -10.89
C GLU A 189 1.39 16.83 -10.70
N SER A 190 1.23 15.62 -10.17
CA SER A 190 -0.09 15.00 -9.98
C SER A 190 -1.02 15.86 -9.13
N LEU A 191 -0.51 16.52 -8.08
CA LEU A 191 -1.32 17.34 -7.16
C LEU A 191 -1.86 18.62 -7.81
N ARG A 192 -1.32 19.01 -8.96
CA ARG A 192 -1.72 20.18 -9.76
C ARG A 192 -2.19 19.80 -11.16
N THR A 193 -2.60 18.55 -11.36
CA THR A 193 -3.09 18.05 -12.65
C THR A 193 -4.63 18.06 -12.68
N THR A 194 -5.19 18.48 -13.81
CA THR A 194 -6.62 18.32 -14.14
C THR A 194 -6.79 17.43 -15.37
N PHE A 195 -8.02 17.01 -15.65
CA PHE A 195 -8.38 16.02 -16.67
C PHE A 195 -9.49 16.51 -17.60
N PRO A 196 -9.26 17.57 -18.39
CA PRO A 196 -10.22 18.02 -19.39
C PRO A 196 -10.39 17.00 -20.52
N GLU A 197 -11.52 17.12 -21.23
CA GLU A 197 -11.76 16.37 -22.46
C GLU A 197 -11.32 17.22 -23.66
N VAL A 198 -10.51 16.63 -24.52
CA VAL A 198 -10.10 17.21 -25.82
C VAL A 198 -10.34 16.17 -26.89
N ASP A 199 -11.08 16.54 -27.94
CA ASP A 199 -11.43 15.66 -29.06
C ASP A 199 -12.04 14.31 -28.64
N GLY A 200 -12.91 14.34 -27.62
CA GLY A 200 -13.58 13.15 -27.09
C GLY A 200 -12.71 12.27 -26.17
N ARG A 201 -11.49 12.70 -25.83
CA ARG A 201 -10.55 11.96 -24.99
C ARG A 201 -10.11 12.77 -23.78
N ALA A 202 -9.97 12.10 -22.64
CA ALA A 202 -9.37 12.71 -21.46
C ALA A 202 -7.87 12.94 -21.70
N VAL A 203 -7.36 14.08 -21.26
CA VAL A 203 -5.92 14.40 -21.28
C VAL A 203 -5.47 14.87 -19.90
N GLN A 204 -4.21 14.67 -19.53
CA GLN A 204 -3.64 15.28 -18.33
C GLN A 204 -3.22 16.71 -18.64
N ALA A 205 -3.80 17.68 -17.93
CA ALA A 205 -3.47 19.10 -18.02
C ALA A 205 -2.76 19.53 -16.73
N ILE A 206 -1.43 19.54 -16.77
CA ILE A 206 -0.57 19.90 -15.64
C ILE A 206 -0.56 21.43 -15.50
N GLN A 207 -1.09 21.95 -14.39
CA GLN A 207 -1.16 23.39 -14.15
C GLN A 207 0.18 23.93 -13.64
N ALA A 208 0.44 25.23 -13.88
CA ALA A 208 1.60 25.90 -13.29
C ALA A 208 1.58 25.83 -11.76
N ALA A 209 2.74 25.75 -11.14
CA ALA A 209 2.85 25.80 -9.69
C ALA A 209 2.51 27.21 -9.20
N VAL A 210 1.40 27.33 -8.48
CA VAL A 210 0.96 28.55 -7.80
C VAL A 210 0.88 28.29 -6.29
N PRO A 211 0.96 29.34 -5.45
CA PRO A 211 0.78 29.17 -4.01
C PRO A 211 -0.52 28.43 -3.68
N PHE A 212 -0.44 27.44 -2.81
CA PHE A 212 -1.57 26.62 -2.42
C PHE A 212 -2.41 27.33 -1.36
N GLU A 213 -3.65 27.63 -1.70
CA GLU A 213 -4.57 28.24 -0.75
C GLU A 213 -5.08 27.21 0.26
N ILE A 214 -4.66 27.40 1.53
CA ILE A 214 -5.22 26.69 2.68
C ILE A 214 -5.93 27.68 3.62
N PRO A 215 -7.27 27.78 3.53
CA PRO A 215 -8.05 28.59 4.45
C PRO A 215 -7.80 28.17 5.90
N ALA A 216 -7.93 29.13 6.82
CA ALA A 216 -7.81 28.89 8.25
C ALA A 216 -9.13 29.21 8.96
N VAL A 217 -9.57 28.34 9.85
CA VAL A 217 -10.73 28.53 10.73
C VAL A 217 -10.25 28.50 12.18
N ASP A 218 -10.54 29.54 12.95
CA ASP A 218 -10.23 29.60 14.38
C ASP A 218 -11.44 29.15 15.20
N LEU A 219 -11.30 28.00 15.86
CA LEU A 219 -12.28 27.44 16.79
C LEU A 219 -11.87 27.62 18.25
N SER A 220 -10.72 28.26 18.52
CA SER A 220 -10.19 28.46 19.87
C SER A 220 -11.09 29.37 20.74
N GLY A 221 -12.00 30.13 20.12
CA GLY A 221 -13.04 30.90 20.81
C GLY A 221 -14.24 30.06 21.29
N LEU A 222 -14.39 28.82 20.82
CA LEU A 222 -15.48 27.93 21.25
C LEU A 222 -15.16 27.28 22.62
N PRO A 223 -16.19 26.86 23.38
CA PRO A 223 -16.02 25.98 24.53
C PRO A 223 -15.25 24.70 24.16
N LEU A 224 -14.34 24.25 25.03
CA LEU A 224 -13.41 23.14 24.77
C LEU A 224 -14.14 21.86 24.31
N ASP A 225 -15.25 21.53 24.97
CA ASP A 225 -16.11 20.37 24.69
C ASP A 225 -16.77 20.41 23.30
N ARG A 226 -16.84 21.60 22.67
CA ARG A 226 -17.44 21.79 21.34
C ARG A 226 -16.43 21.84 20.19
N ARG A 227 -15.16 22.11 20.47
CA ARG A 227 -14.13 22.32 19.44
C ARG A 227 -13.95 21.11 18.53
N ASP A 228 -13.80 19.93 19.12
CA ASP A 228 -13.61 18.68 18.36
C ASP A 228 -14.85 18.31 17.55
N GLY A 229 -16.05 18.52 18.09
CA GLY A 229 -17.30 18.29 17.38
C GLY A 229 -17.41 19.16 16.12
N GLU A 230 -17.06 20.44 16.25
CA GLU A 230 -17.08 21.38 15.13
C GLU A 230 -15.98 21.09 14.10
N ALA A 231 -14.77 20.73 14.54
CA ALA A 231 -13.70 20.29 13.64
C ALA A 231 -14.10 19.05 12.82
N ARG A 232 -14.78 18.06 13.44
CA ARG A 232 -15.32 16.88 12.74
C ARG A 232 -16.44 17.27 11.77
N ARG A 233 -17.28 18.25 12.12
CA ARG A 233 -18.32 18.78 11.21
C ARG A 233 -17.69 19.40 9.96
N LEU A 234 -16.63 20.22 10.14
CA LEU A 234 -15.86 20.80 9.03
C LEU A 234 -15.20 19.73 8.16
N ALA A 235 -14.57 18.71 8.77
CA ALA A 235 -13.97 17.59 8.06
C ALA A 235 -15.00 16.85 7.20
N ARG A 236 -16.18 16.56 7.76
CA ARG A 236 -17.27 15.91 7.03
C ARG A 236 -17.79 16.79 5.88
N ALA A 237 -17.95 18.09 6.10
CA ALA A 237 -18.38 19.02 5.05
C ALA A 237 -17.37 19.07 3.90
N GLN A 238 -16.06 19.06 4.20
CA GLN A 238 -15.01 19.05 3.19
C GLN A 238 -14.97 17.74 2.40
N ALA A 239 -15.10 16.58 3.08
CA ALA A 239 -15.14 15.27 2.44
C ALA A 239 -16.34 15.11 1.49
N LEU A 240 -17.49 15.72 1.83
CA LEU A 240 -18.73 15.65 1.04
C LEU A 240 -18.78 16.66 -0.12
N ARG A 241 -17.76 17.50 -0.30
CA ARG A 241 -17.71 18.45 -1.42
C ARG A 241 -17.18 17.72 -2.67
N PRO A 242 -17.92 17.67 -3.79
CA PRO A 242 -17.44 17.01 -5.00
C PRO A 242 -16.22 17.72 -5.60
N PHE A 243 -15.46 17.01 -6.43
CA PHE A 243 -14.41 17.56 -7.27
C PHE A 243 -14.87 17.65 -8.72
N ASP A 244 -14.36 18.65 -9.45
CA ASP A 244 -14.50 18.76 -10.90
C ASP A 244 -13.16 18.36 -11.53
N LEU A 245 -13.12 17.21 -12.20
CA LEU A 245 -11.88 16.69 -12.78
C LEU A 245 -11.31 17.59 -13.87
N ALA A 246 -12.15 18.28 -14.64
CA ALA A 246 -11.69 19.12 -15.75
C ALA A 246 -11.10 20.45 -15.26
N ARG A 247 -11.64 21.00 -14.17
CA ARG A 247 -11.30 22.35 -13.68
C ARG A 247 -10.40 22.37 -12.44
N GLY A 248 -10.49 21.36 -11.58
CA GLY A 248 -9.75 21.31 -10.32
C GLY A 248 -10.07 22.47 -9.35
N PRO A 249 -9.19 22.72 -8.36
CA PRO A 249 -8.07 21.87 -7.97
C PRO A 249 -8.56 20.52 -7.41
N LEU A 250 -7.74 19.47 -7.56
CA LEU A 250 -8.05 18.09 -7.10
C LEU A 250 -7.47 17.75 -5.73
N VAL A 251 -6.98 18.78 -5.03
CA VAL A 251 -6.54 18.78 -3.65
C VAL A 251 -7.11 20.01 -2.96
N ARG A 252 -7.56 19.86 -1.71
CA ARG A 252 -8.06 20.95 -0.86
C ARG A 252 -7.55 20.78 0.55
N GLY A 253 -7.16 21.87 1.19
CA GLY A 253 -6.75 21.91 2.59
C GLY A 253 -7.67 22.80 3.43
N LEU A 254 -7.76 22.53 4.73
CA LEU A 254 -8.29 23.44 5.74
C LEU A 254 -7.43 23.35 7.00
N LEU A 255 -6.88 24.48 7.45
CA LEU A 255 -6.23 24.58 8.74
C LEU A 255 -7.26 24.99 9.79
N VAL A 256 -7.38 24.22 10.86
CA VAL A 256 -8.30 24.47 11.97
C VAL A 256 -7.47 24.72 13.22
N ARG A 257 -7.60 25.92 13.81
CA ARG A 257 -6.95 26.23 15.08
C ARG A 257 -7.89 25.88 16.23
N LEU A 258 -7.46 25.00 17.12
CA LEU A 258 -8.23 24.55 18.28
C LEU A 258 -7.71 25.17 19.56
N GLY A 259 -6.45 25.60 19.59
CA GLY A 259 -5.81 26.31 20.68
C GLY A 259 -4.52 27.00 20.25
N ALA A 260 -3.68 27.39 21.21
CA ALA A 260 -2.37 27.95 20.91
C ALA A 260 -1.35 26.90 20.43
N GLU A 261 -1.50 25.66 20.90
CA GLU A 261 -0.61 24.52 20.62
C GLU A 261 -1.39 23.31 20.10
N ASP A 262 -2.57 23.56 19.55
CA ASP A 262 -3.50 22.51 19.20
C ASP A 262 -4.23 22.89 17.91
N HIS A 263 -3.98 22.10 16.86
CA HIS A 263 -4.46 22.37 15.53
C HIS A 263 -4.92 21.08 14.86
N ALA A 264 -5.80 21.20 13.88
CA ALA A 264 -6.09 20.13 12.94
C ALA A 264 -5.87 20.62 11.51
N VAL A 265 -5.38 19.75 10.65
CA VAL A 265 -5.31 20.02 9.21
C VAL A 265 -6.10 18.96 8.48
N LEU A 266 -7.02 19.42 7.65
CA LEU A 266 -7.94 18.58 6.91
C LEU A 266 -7.57 18.64 5.43
N PHE A 267 -7.23 17.49 4.86
CA PHE A 267 -6.97 17.37 3.44
C PHE A 267 -8.04 16.52 2.77
N SER A 268 -8.45 16.94 1.58
CA SER A 268 -9.24 16.12 0.67
C SER A 268 -8.57 16.09 -0.69
N PHE A 269 -8.55 14.91 -1.30
CA PHE A 269 -8.00 14.65 -2.62
C PHE A 269 -9.05 13.93 -3.47
N HIS A 270 -8.97 14.08 -4.78
CA HIS A 270 -9.61 13.09 -5.66
C HIS A 270 -8.65 11.91 -5.86
N HIS A 271 -9.16 10.67 -5.77
CA HIS A 271 -8.35 9.46 -5.84
C HIS A 271 -7.56 9.33 -7.17
N ILE A 272 -7.96 10.06 -8.23
CA ILE A 272 -7.27 10.10 -9.54
C ILE A 272 -5.86 10.73 -9.49
N VAL A 273 -5.55 11.54 -8.47
CA VAL A 273 -4.23 12.19 -8.29
C VAL A 273 -3.49 11.71 -7.04
N PHE A 274 -4.06 10.76 -6.30
CA PHE A 274 -3.59 10.43 -4.96
C PHE A 274 -4.04 9.03 -4.55
N ASP A 275 -3.22 8.28 -3.82
CA ASP A 275 -3.59 6.95 -3.32
C ASP A 275 -3.04 6.66 -1.91
N GLY A 276 -3.34 5.48 -1.38
CA GLY A 276 -2.95 5.11 -0.01
C GLY A 276 -1.44 5.16 0.24
N TRP A 277 -0.61 4.80 -0.74
CA TRP A 277 0.84 4.94 -0.64
C TRP A 277 1.27 6.41 -0.63
N SER A 278 0.61 7.24 -1.44
CA SER A 278 0.85 8.68 -1.52
C SER A 278 0.65 9.39 -0.17
N ILE A 279 -0.19 8.86 0.74
CA ILE A 279 -0.37 9.42 2.10
C ILE A 279 0.98 9.47 2.85
N GLY A 280 1.73 8.37 2.85
CA GLY A 280 3.01 8.28 3.55
C GLY A 280 4.04 9.25 2.97
N LEU A 281 4.13 9.32 1.64
CA LEU A 281 5.00 10.26 0.93
C LEU A 281 4.61 11.72 1.24
N PHE A 282 3.33 12.04 1.16
CA PHE A 282 2.81 13.39 1.42
C PHE A 282 3.16 13.85 2.84
N VAL A 283 2.88 13.03 3.86
CA VAL A 283 3.17 13.38 5.26
C VAL A 283 4.67 13.46 5.52
N GLY A 284 5.45 12.50 5.00
CA GLY A 284 6.90 12.48 5.17
C GLY A 284 7.59 13.69 4.55
N GLU A 285 7.27 13.99 3.29
CA GLU A 285 7.84 15.14 2.58
C GLU A 285 7.35 16.48 3.18
N LEU A 286 6.06 16.60 3.53
CA LEU A 286 5.54 17.81 4.19
C LEU A 286 6.28 18.09 5.51
N SER A 287 6.54 17.05 6.30
CA SER A 287 7.27 17.15 7.57
C SER A 287 8.72 17.58 7.33
N ALA A 288 9.41 16.98 6.36
CA ALA A 288 10.79 17.33 6.01
C ALA A 288 10.90 18.78 5.51
N LEU A 289 9.98 19.20 4.64
CA LEU A 289 9.90 20.56 4.13
C LEU A 289 9.62 21.57 5.24
N TYR A 290 8.68 21.27 6.13
CA TYR A 290 8.37 22.13 7.27
C TYR A 290 9.56 22.29 8.23
N ALA A 291 10.25 21.20 8.57
CA ALA A 291 11.45 21.25 9.39
C ALA A 291 12.58 22.09 8.74
N ALA A 292 12.81 21.93 7.44
CA ALA A 292 13.81 22.71 6.70
C ALA A 292 13.47 24.20 6.72
N ARG A 293 12.19 24.56 6.49
CA ARG A 293 11.74 25.96 6.50
C ARG A 293 11.85 26.60 7.88
N LEU A 294 11.46 25.89 8.94
CA LEU A 294 11.65 26.38 10.32
C LEU A 294 13.13 26.63 10.64
N ALA A 295 14.02 25.80 10.11
CA ALA A 295 15.46 25.95 10.28
C ALA A 295 16.10 26.97 9.33
N GLY A 296 15.34 27.59 8.41
CA GLY A 296 15.88 28.47 7.38
C GLY A 296 16.83 27.78 6.39
N ARG A 297 16.67 26.47 6.17
CA ARG A 297 17.52 25.63 5.31
C ARG A 297 16.79 25.24 4.02
N PRO A 298 17.53 24.98 2.93
CA PRO A 298 16.94 24.41 1.72
C PRO A 298 16.38 23.00 1.95
N SER A 299 15.46 22.57 1.09
CA SER A 299 14.97 21.20 1.06
C SER A 299 16.11 20.22 0.71
N LEU A 300 16.19 19.10 1.42
CA LEU A 300 17.11 18.00 1.14
C LEU A 300 16.44 16.85 0.39
N LEU A 301 15.19 17.03 -0.06
CA LEU A 301 14.50 15.99 -0.83
C LEU A 301 15.19 15.82 -2.19
N PRO A 302 15.56 14.59 -2.58
CA PRO A 302 16.22 14.33 -3.86
C PRO A 302 15.29 14.72 -5.01
N PRO A 303 15.80 15.14 -6.18
CA PRO A 303 14.96 15.41 -7.35
C PRO A 303 14.16 14.15 -7.75
N LEU A 304 12.98 14.36 -8.33
CA LEU A 304 12.18 13.29 -8.92
C LEU A 304 12.61 13.14 -10.39
N GLU A 305 13.21 12.00 -10.74
CA GLU A 305 13.72 11.72 -12.09
C GLU A 305 12.61 11.63 -13.15
N VAL A 306 11.42 11.24 -12.71
CA VAL A 306 10.21 11.12 -13.53
C VAL A 306 9.01 11.63 -12.74
N GLN A 307 7.90 11.89 -13.43
CA GLN A 307 6.63 12.32 -12.88
C GLN A 307 5.51 11.36 -13.29
N TYR A 308 4.32 11.51 -12.71
CA TYR A 308 3.19 10.62 -12.99
C TYR A 308 2.82 10.58 -14.48
N ALA A 309 2.91 11.71 -15.19
CA ALA A 309 2.64 11.77 -16.62
C ALA A 309 3.60 10.91 -17.45
N ASP A 310 4.87 10.81 -17.03
CA ASP A 310 5.88 9.97 -17.67
C ASP A 310 5.53 8.48 -17.49
N PHE A 311 5.10 8.09 -16.28
CA PHE A 311 4.59 6.75 -16.01
C PHE A 311 3.35 6.43 -16.85
N ALA A 312 2.39 7.34 -16.95
CA ALA A 312 1.18 7.13 -17.74
C ALA A 312 1.50 6.90 -19.22
N ALA A 313 2.38 7.71 -19.81
CA ALA A 313 2.83 7.55 -21.20
C ALA A 313 3.58 6.23 -21.40
N TRP A 314 4.50 5.90 -20.49
CA TRP A 314 5.23 4.63 -20.51
C TRP A 314 4.28 3.42 -20.42
N GLN A 315 3.32 3.44 -19.50
CA GLN A 315 2.34 2.35 -19.31
C GLN A 315 1.51 2.15 -20.59
N ARG A 316 1.07 3.24 -21.22
CA ARG A 316 0.31 3.18 -22.48
C ARG A 316 1.13 2.60 -23.62
N HIS A 317 2.40 2.94 -23.72
CA HIS A 317 3.29 2.38 -24.74
C HIS A 317 3.59 0.90 -24.50
N ARG A 318 3.82 0.53 -23.23
CA ARG A 318 4.17 -0.84 -22.84
C ARG A 318 3.02 -1.83 -23.06
N LEU A 319 1.80 -1.45 -22.68
CA LEU A 319 0.63 -2.32 -22.72
C LEU A 319 -0.05 -2.29 -24.10
N GLN A 320 0.69 -2.76 -25.10
CA GLN A 320 0.22 -2.88 -26.48
C GLN A 320 0.73 -4.19 -27.10
N GLY A 321 0.18 -4.54 -28.27
CA GLY A 321 0.64 -5.69 -29.05
C GLY A 321 0.62 -7.01 -28.26
N GLU A 322 1.69 -7.78 -28.39
CA GLU A 322 1.81 -9.13 -27.82
C GLU A 322 1.76 -9.13 -26.28
N THR A 323 2.39 -8.16 -25.62
CA THR A 323 2.39 -8.09 -24.14
C THR A 323 0.97 -7.93 -23.60
N LEU A 324 0.18 -7.03 -24.20
CA LEU A 324 -1.22 -6.88 -23.82
C LEU A 324 -2.01 -8.16 -24.11
N ALA A 325 -1.80 -8.78 -25.28
CA ALA A 325 -2.50 -10.00 -25.67
C ALA A 325 -2.26 -11.17 -24.70
N GLN A 326 -1.01 -11.37 -24.26
CA GLN A 326 -0.64 -12.41 -23.30
C GLN A 326 -1.31 -12.20 -21.93
N LEU A 327 -1.24 -10.97 -21.40
CA LEU A 327 -1.88 -10.61 -20.14
C LEU A 327 -3.41 -10.80 -20.21
N VAL A 328 -4.05 -10.33 -21.29
CA VAL A 328 -5.49 -10.48 -21.51
C VAL A 328 -5.90 -11.94 -21.63
N ALA A 329 -5.12 -12.77 -22.35
CA ALA A 329 -5.42 -14.19 -22.54
C ALA A 329 -5.49 -14.92 -21.19
N TRP A 330 -4.51 -14.70 -20.31
CA TRP A 330 -4.50 -15.31 -18.98
C TRP A 330 -5.72 -14.89 -18.15
N TRP A 331 -6.01 -13.59 -18.06
CA TRP A 331 -7.15 -13.09 -17.28
C TRP A 331 -8.49 -13.54 -17.84
N ARG A 332 -8.62 -13.65 -19.17
CA ARG A 332 -9.81 -14.18 -19.83
C ARG A 332 -10.08 -15.63 -19.43
N GLU A 333 -9.03 -16.46 -19.35
CA GLU A 333 -9.14 -17.83 -18.88
C GLU A 333 -9.56 -17.89 -17.40
N GLN A 334 -8.88 -17.13 -16.53
CA GLN A 334 -9.15 -17.16 -15.09
C GLN A 334 -10.57 -16.68 -14.74
N LEU A 335 -11.09 -15.68 -15.47
CA LEU A 335 -12.37 -15.05 -15.19
C LEU A 335 -13.52 -15.61 -16.05
N ALA A 336 -13.26 -16.60 -16.90
CA ALA A 336 -14.28 -17.21 -17.74
C ALA A 336 -15.44 -17.79 -16.91
N GLY A 337 -16.66 -17.29 -17.16
CA GLY A 337 -17.87 -17.76 -16.47
C GLY A 337 -17.89 -17.44 -14.97
N VAL A 338 -17.28 -16.35 -14.54
CA VAL A 338 -17.37 -15.90 -13.14
C VAL A 338 -18.84 -15.68 -12.74
N ALA A 339 -19.24 -16.24 -11.61
CA ALA A 339 -20.59 -16.07 -11.08
C ALA A 339 -20.73 -14.74 -10.32
N VAL A 340 -21.91 -14.12 -10.41
CA VAL A 340 -22.26 -12.98 -9.55
C VAL A 340 -22.56 -13.50 -8.15
N LEU A 341 -21.93 -12.87 -7.14
CA LEU A 341 -22.17 -13.20 -5.74
C LEU A 341 -23.55 -12.70 -5.29
N ASP A 342 -24.36 -13.62 -4.76
CA ASP A 342 -25.69 -13.37 -4.20
C ASP A 342 -25.62 -13.36 -2.68
N LEU A 343 -25.38 -12.17 -2.13
CA LEU A 343 -25.32 -11.95 -0.69
C LEU A 343 -26.73 -11.85 -0.09
N PRO A 344 -26.98 -12.43 1.09
CA PRO A 344 -28.26 -12.27 1.78
C PRO A 344 -28.37 -10.84 2.33
N THR A 345 -28.86 -9.92 1.49
CA THR A 345 -29.00 -8.50 1.84
C THR A 345 -30.38 -8.22 2.42
N ASP A 346 -30.44 -7.37 3.46
CA ASP A 346 -31.70 -6.96 4.11
C ASP A 346 -32.67 -6.20 3.18
N ARG A 347 -32.17 -5.69 2.06
CA ARG A 347 -32.91 -4.89 1.08
C ARG A 347 -32.50 -5.30 -0.34
N PRO A 348 -33.39 -5.16 -1.33
CA PRO A 348 -33.06 -5.46 -2.73
C PRO A 348 -31.89 -4.59 -3.22
N ARG A 349 -31.02 -5.17 -4.04
CA ARG A 349 -29.89 -4.46 -4.65
C ARG A 349 -30.44 -3.36 -5.59
N PRO A 350 -30.12 -2.07 -5.36
CA PRO A 350 -30.57 -1.00 -6.23
C PRO A 350 -29.85 -1.05 -7.59
N ALA A 351 -30.49 -0.51 -8.63
CA ALA A 351 -29.90 -0.43 -9.97
C ALA A 351 -28.68 0.51 -10.05
N LEU A 352 -28.61 1.51 -9.17
CA LEU A 352 -27.49 2.44 -9.04
C LEU A 352 -26.90 2.37 -7.61
N PRO A 353 -25.56 2.44 -7.47
CA PRO A 353 -24.92 2.53 -6.16
C PRO A 353 -25.43 3.72 -5.34
N GLN A 354 -25.68 3.50 -4.05
CA GLN A 354 -26.06 4.56 -3.12
C GLN A 354 -24.83 5.00 -2.31
N ALA A 355 -24.71 6.30 -2.05
CA ALA A 355 -23.59 6.87 -1.28
C ALA A 355 -23.73 6.72 0.26
N VAL A 356 -24.71 5.94 0.73
CA VAL A 356 -24.95 5.72 2.17
C VAL A 356 -24.30 4.39 2.56
N ALA A 357 -23.28 4.47 3.40
CA ALA A 357 -22.57 3.32 3.93
C ALA A 357 -22.54 3.34 5.46
N GLY A 358 -22.51 2.16 6.05
CA GLY A 358 -22.19 1.95 7.46
C GLY A 358 -20.85 1.24 7.58
N GLN A 359 -20.12 1.50 8.67
CA GLN A 359 -18.88 0.80 8.98
C GLN A 359 -19.05 0.01 10.28
N ARG A 360 -18.49 -1.19 10.31
CA ARG A 360 -18.31 -2.00 11.51
C ARG A 360 -16.86 -2.43 11.58
N ALA A 361 -16.21 -2.15 12.70
CA ALA A 361 -14.84 -2.55 12.95
C ALA A 361 -14.84 -3.81 13.82
N LEU A 362 -14.06 -4.81 13.42
CA LEU A 362 -13.76 -5.98 14.23
C LEU A 362 -12.26 -5.98 14.52
N VAL A 363 -11.88 -6.16 15.77
CA VAL A 363 -10.48 -6.26 16.19
C VAL A 363 -10.18 -7.72 16.51
N LEU A 364 -9.21 -8.30 15.80
CA LEU A 364 -8.70 -9.64 16.12
C LEU A 364 -7.73 -9.54 17.29
N SER A 365 -7.88 -10.43 18.28
CA SER A 365 -6.98 -10.45 19.43
C SER A 365 -5.53 -10.75 18.99
N PRO A 366 -4.51 -10.24 19.69
CA PRO A 366 -3.12 -10.54 19.36
C PRO A 366 -2.81 -12.05 19.31
N ALA A 367 -3.49 -12.85 20.14
CA ALA A 367 -3.35 -14.30 20.13
C ALA A 367 -3.90 -14.93 18.84
N LEU A 368 -5.07 -14.49 18.38
CA LEU A 368 -5.66 -14.95 17.13
C LEU A 368 -4.82 -14.51 15.93
N THR A 369 -4.36 -13.26 15.91
CA THR A 369 -3.51 -12.74 14.83
C THR A 369 -2.22 -13.57 14.70
N ARG A 370 -1.53 -13.89 15.81
CA ARG A 370 -0.36 -14.77 15.78
C ARG A 370 -0.68 -16.17 15.25
N ALA A 371 -1.78 -16.77 15.69
CA ALA A 371 -2.21 -18.08 15.21
C ALA A 371 -2.50 -18.09 13.69
N LEU A 372 -3.08 -17.00 13.16
CA LEU A 372 -3.30 -16.84 11.72
C LEU A 372 -1.99 -16.70 10.94
N HIS A 373 -1.01 -15.95 11.47
CA HIS A 373 0.32 -15.88 10.88
C HIS A 373 1.01 -17.25 10.86
N GLU A 374 0.98 -17.98 11.98
CA GLU A 374 1.56 -19.33 12.09
C GLU A 374 0.91 -20.31 11.11
N LEU A 375 -0.43 -20.26 10.99
CA LEU A 375 -1.18 -21.06 10.02
C LEU A 375 -0.74 -20.78 8.59
N GLY A 376 -0.72 -19.51 8.18
CA GLY A 376 -0.27 -19.10 6.85
C GLY A 376 1.15 -19.59 6.57
N ARG A 377 2.08 -19.31 7.51
CA ARG A 377 3.49 -19.69 7.38
C ARG A 377 3.69 -21.20 7.26
N SER A 378 2.95 -22.01 8.03
CA SER A 378 3.01 -23.48 7.95
C SER A 378 2.62 -24.03 6.57
N ARG A 379 1.99 -23.21 5.73
CA ARG A 379 1.52 -23.54 4.38
C ARG A 379 2.14 -22.61 3.31
N GLY A 380 3.27 -21.95 3.60
CA GLY A 380 3.94 -21.06 2.65
C GLY A 380 3.07 -19.90 2.16
N SER A 381 2.09 -19.48 2.96
CA SER A 381 1.11 -18.45 2.63
C SER A 381 1.27 -17.23 3.53
N THR A 382 0.87 -16.05 3.02
CA THR A 382 0.87 -14.83 3.82
C THR A 382 -0.37 -14.72 4.71
N LEU A 383 -0.35 -13.77 5.65
CA LEU A 383 -1.57 -13.39 6.38
C LEU A 383 -2.69 -12.96 5.43
N PHE A 384 -2.37 -12.23 4.35
CA PHE A 384 -3.35 -11.82 3.34
C PHE A 384 -4.05 -13.03 2.72
N MET A 385 -3.29 -14.02 2.23
CA MET A 385 -3.85 -15.23 1.64
C MET A 385 -4.68 -16.03 2.66
N THR A 386 -4.22 -16.07 3.91
CA THR A 386 -4.93 -16.75 5.01
C THR A 386 -6.28 -16.08 5.31
N LEU A 387 -6.31 -14.74 5.39
CA LEU A 387 -7.54 -13.97 5.60
C LEU A 387 -8.46 -14.02 4.39
N LEU A 388 -7.93 -14.03 3.17
CA LEU A 388 -8.71 -14.18 1.94
C LEU A 388 -9.37 -15.55 1.87
N ALA A 389 -8.65 -16.63 2.21
CA ALA A 389 -9.23 -17.98 2.31
C ALA A 389 -10.34 -18.03 3.36
N ALA A 390 -10.13 -17.42 4.53
CA ALA A 390 -11.17 -17.31 5.56
C ALA A 390 -12.39 -16.50 5.10
N PHE A 391 -12.16 -15.41 4.36
CA PHE A 391 -13.22 -14.58 3.80
C PHE A 391 -14.03 -15.32 2.72
N GLN A 392 -13.38 -16.01 1.79
CA GLN A 392 -14.06 -16.80 0.77
C GLN A 392 -14.81 -17.99 1.37
N ALA A 393 -14.27 -18.64 2.41
CA ALA A 393 -14.97 -19.67 3.17
C ALA A 393 -16.23 -19.10 3.86
N LEU A 394 -16.14 -17.90 4.44
CA LEU A 394 -17.30 -17.21 5.02
C LEU A 394 -18.36 -16.92 3.95
N LEU A 395 -17.95 -16.38 2.79
CA LEU A 395 -18.87 -16.09 1.68
C LEU A 395 -19.57 -17.36 1.20
N ARG A 396 -18.84 -18.44 0.95
CA ARG A 396 -19.42 -19.75 0.60
C ARG A 396 -20.43 -20.22 1.64
N ARG A 397 -20.08 -20.18 2.92
CA ARG A 397 -21.00 -20.61 4.01
C ARG A 397 -22.24 -19.74 4.11
N THR A 398 -22.16 -18.48 3.67
CA THR A 398 -23.25 -17.51 3.74
C THR A 398 -24.17 -17.61 2.53
N THR A 399 -23.63 -17.81 1.33
CA THR A 399 -24.38 -17.79 0.07
C THR A 399 -24.67 -19.17 -0.52
N GLY A 400 -23.96 -20.20 -0.08
CA GLY A 400 -23.99 -21.54 -0.69
C GLY A 400 -23.31 -21.62 -2.06
N GLN A 401 -22.68 -20.53 -2.54
CA GLN A 401 -22.02 -20.51 -3.84
C GLN A 401 -20.58 -21.06 -3.75
N ASP A 402 -20.25 -21.97 -4.66
CA ASP A 402 -18.92 -22.59 -4.74
C ASP A 402 -17.94 -21.81 -5.65
N ASP A 403 -18.36 -20.75 -6.33
CA ASP A 403 -17.46 -19.91 -7.16
C ASP A 403 -17.44 -18.48 -6.63
N ILE A 404 -16.35 -18.12 -5.96
CA ILE A 404 -16.21 -16.84 -5.27
C ILE A 404 -15.08 -16.05 -5.91
N ALA A 405 -15.42 -14.86 -6.44
CA ALA A 405 -14.47 -13.88 -6.92
C ALA A 405 -14.43 -12.67 -5.99
N ALA A 406 -13.25 -12.34 -5.48
CA ALA A 406 -13.02 -11.18 -4.62
C ALA A 406 -12.03 -10.22 -5.26
N GLY A 407 -12.40 -8.94 -5.36
CA GLY A 407 -11.49 -7.88 -5.80
C GLY A 407 -10.53 -7.48 -4.68
N THR A 408 -9.26 -7.27 -5.00
CA THR A 408 -8.26 -6.71 -4.07
C THR A 408 -7.46 -5.60 -4.76
N PRO A 409 -7.21 -4.47 -4.09
CA PRO A 409 -6.26 -3.49 -4.60
C PRO A 409 -4.82 -4.03 -4.49
N ILE A 410 -3.97 -3.57 -5.40
CA ILE A 410 -2.52 -3.66 -5.32
C ILE A 410 -1.94 -2.26 -5.52
N ALA A 411 -0.73 -2.01 -5.02
CA ALA A 411 -0.14 -0.67 -5.06
C ALA A 411 0.25 -0.18 -6.46
N GLY A 412 0.47 -1.10 -7.41
CA GLY A 412 0.92 -0.78 -8.78
C GLY A 412 2.26 -0.03 -8.86
N ARG A 413 3.08 -0.12 -7.82
CA ARG A 413 4.44 0.44 -7.73
C ARG A 413 5.46 -0.68 -7.68
N ASN A 414 5.71 -1.31 -8.83
CA ASN A 414 6.67 -2.40 -9.03
C ASN A 414 8.02 -1.92 -9.61
N ARG A 415 8.29 -0.62 -9.50
CA ARG A 415 9.45 0.05 -10.10
C ARG A 415 9.98 1.10 -9.14
N THR A 416 11.30 1.13 -8.95
CA THR A 416 11.95 2.06 -8.03
C THR A 416 11.77 3.52 -8.46
N GLU A 417 11.68 3.76 -9.78
CA GLU A 417 11.48 5.08 -10.38
C GLU A 417 10.14 5.74 -9.96
N ILE A 418 9.13 4.95 -9.61
CA ILE A 418 7.77 5.44 -9.26
C ILE A 418 7.43 5.31 -7.77
N GLU A 419 8.26 4.63 -6.98
CA GLU A 419 8.12 4.57 -5.51
C GLU A 419 8.03 5.95 -4.83
N PRO A 420 8.78 7.00 -5.23
CA PRO A 420 8.73 8.30 -4.58
C PRO A 420 7.59 9.21 -5.10
N LEU A 421 6.76 8.74 -6.04
CA LEU A 421 5.76 9.59 -6.69
C LEU A 421 4.40 9.59 -5.96
N ILE A 422 3.86 10.80 -5.78
CA ILE A 422 2.45 11.01 -5.48
C ILE A 422 1.62 10.88 -6.76
N GLY A 423 0.57 10.07 -6.70
CA GLY A 423 -0.34 9.82 -7.82
C GLY A 423 -1.22 8.60 -7.60
N PHE A 424 -2.00 8.22 -8.61
CA PHE A 424 -2.90 7.06 -8.54
C PHE A 424 -2.31 5.83 -9.23
N PHE A 425 -1.60 4.97 -8.50
CA PHE A 425 -0.99 3.77 -9.09
C PHE A 425 -1.77 2.49 -8.81
N ILE A 426 -2.80 2.56 -7.95
CA ILE A 426 -3.57 1.38 -7.56
C ILE A 426 -4.18 0.70 -8.79
N ASN A 427 -3.90 -0.59 -8.90
CA ASN A 427 -4.63 -1.50 -9.77
C ASN A 427 -5.49 -2.46 -8.93
N MET A 428 -6.47 -3.11 -9.55
CA MET A 428 -7.35 -4.08 -8.88
C MET A 428 -7.15 -5.46 -9.49
N LEU A 429 -6.95 -6.48 -8.65
CA LEU A 429 -6.90 -7.87 -9.08
C LEU A 429 -8.17 -8.60 -8.65
N VAL A 430 -8.63 -9.56 -9.46
CA VAL A 430 -9.77 -10.42 -9.12
C VAL A 430 -9.25 -11.79 -8.73
N LEU A 431 -9.41 -12.15 -7.45
CA LEU A 431 -8.97 -13.42 -6.90
C LEU A 431 -10.17 -14.37 -6.83
N ARG A 432 -10.25 -15.23 -7.85
CA ARG A 432 -11.32 -16.23 -8.00
C ARG A 432 -10.88 -17.57 -7.46
N THR A 433 -11.75 -18.18 -6.66
CA THR A 433 -11.51 -19.50 -6.08
C THR A 433 -12.78 -20.35 -6.20
N ARG A 434 -12.60 -21.58 -6.70
CA ARG A 434 -13.68 -22.57 -6.83
C ARG A 434 -13.59 -23.55 -5.65
N LEU A 435 -14.66 -23.63 -4.88
CA LEU A 435 -14.79 -24.36 -3.61
C LEU A 435 -15.74 -25.57 -3.70
N ALA A 436 -15.95 -26.12 -4.90
CA ALA A 436 -16.80 -27.28 -5.11
C ALA A 436 -16.28 -28.50 -4.33
N GLY A 437 -17.19 -29.33 -3.81
CA GLY A 437 -16.86 -30.56 -3.09
C GLY A 437 -16.48 -30.39 -1.62
N ASP A 438 -16.76 -29.23 -1.02
CA ASP A 438 -16.53 -28.93 0.41
C ASP A 438 -15.07 -29.19 0.88
N PRO A 439 -14.09 -28.48 0.31
CA PRO A 439 -12.68 -28.73 0.59
C PRO A 439 -12.32 -28.41 2.04
N ARG A 440 -11.30 -29.10 2.58
CA ARG A 440 -10.73 -28.72 3.87
C ARG A 440 -10.09 -27.35 3.76
N PHE A 441 -10.03 -26.61 4.87
CA PHE A 441 -9.45 -25.27 4.88
C PHE A 441 -8.00 -25.23 4.39
N ALA A 442 -7.20 -26.27 4.66
CA ALA A 442 -5.83 -26.36 4.17
C ALA A 442 -5.75 -26.42 2.63
N ASP A 443 -6.68 -27.15 1.99
CA ASP A 443 -6.74 -27.28 0.54
C ASP A 443 -7.24 -25.97 -0.09
N LEU A 444 -8.20 -25.28 0.57
CA LEU A 444 -8.62 -23.93 0.18
C LEU A 444 -7.47 -22.92 0.26
N LEU A 445 -6.69 -22.92 1.35
CA LEU A 445 -5.58 -21.99 1.53
C LEU A 445 -4.53 -22.16 0.42
N GLU A 446 -4.21 -23.40 0.05
CA GLU A 446 -3.31 -23.67 -1.08
C GLU A 446 -3.89 -23.18 -2.41
N ALA A 447 -5.19 -23.40 -2.66
CA ALA A 447 -5.86 -22.88 -3.85
C ALA A 447 -5.81 -21.34 -3.91
N VAL A 448 -6.09 -20.65 -2.80
CA VAL A 448 -5.97 -19.20 -2.68
C VAL A 448 -4.53 -18.74 -2.94
N ARG A 449 -3.54 -19.44 -2.41
CA ARG A 449 -2.12 -19.15 -2.65
C ARG A 449 -1.80 -19.21 -4.14
N GLN A 450 -2.21 -20.27 -4.84
CA GLN A 450 -1.99 -20.40 -6.28
C GLN A 450 -2.69 -19.31 -7.09
N THR A 451 -3.96 -19.02 -6.78
CA THR A 451 -4.71 -17.92 -7.40
C THR A 451 -4.00 -16.58 -7.20
N ALA A 452 -3.57 -16.27 -5.97
CA ALA A 452 -2.91 -15.01 -5.66
C ALA A 452 -1.55 -14.88 -6.38
N LEU A 453 -0.72 -15.93 -6.38
CA LEU A 453 0.57 -15.91 -7.08
C LEU A 453 0.41 -15.82 -8.60
N GLY A 454 -0.59 -16.50 -9.17
CA GLY A 454 -0.95 -16.36 -10.58
C GLY A 454 -1.39 -14.94 -10.90
N ALA A 455 -2.28 -14.36 -10.11
CA ALA A 455 -2.76 -12.99 -10.28
C ALA A 455 -1.63 -11.96 -10.16
N TYR A 456 -0.70 -12.14 -9.21
CA TYR A 456 0.44 -11.25 -9.06
C TYR A 456 1.42 -11.32 -10.24
N ALA A 457 1.59 -12.48 -10.86
CA ALA A 457 2.41 -12.61 -12.06
C ALA A 457 1.83 -11.86 -13.28
N HIS A 458 0.52 -11.58 -13.26
CA HIS A 458 -0.19 -10.89 -14.35
C HIS A 458 -0.78 -9.54 -13.89
N GLN A 459 -0.18 -8.95 -12.85
CA GLN A 459 -0.72 -7.77 -12.17
C GLN A 459 -0.62 -6.47 -12.97
N ASP A 460 0.17 -6.47 -14.03
CA ASP A 460 0.38 -5.31 -14.90
C ASP A 460 -0.81 -5.05 -15.83
N LEU A 461 -1.74 -6.02 -15.98
CA LEU A 461 -2.98 -5.77 -16.72
C LEU A 461 -3.88 -4.83 -15.92
N PRO A 462 -4.26 -3.65 -16.46
CA PRO A 462 -5.20 -2.76 -15.80
C PRO A 462 -6.57 -3.42 -15.67
N PHE A 463 -7.21 -3.25 -14.50
CA PHE A 463 -8.61 -3.60 -14.26
C PHE A 463 -9.57 -2.75 -15.07
#